data_AF-A0A124FLT9-F1
#
_entry.id   AF-A0A124FLT9-F1
#
_cell.length_a   1.000
_cell.length_b   1.000
_cell.length_c   1.000
_cell.angle_alpha   90.00
_cell.angle_beta   90.00
_cell.angle_gamma   90.00
#
_symmetry.space_group_name_H-M   'P 1'
#
loop_
_entity.id
_entity.type
_entity.pdbx_description
1 polymer ?
#
loop_
_entity_poly.entity_id
_entity_poly.type
_entity_poly.pdbx_seq_one_letter_code
_entity_poly.pdbx_strand_id
1 'polypeptide(L)' 'MGFRRVVAVCGLLLLLAAGIGGCGTRGTGVRKEEAEVGKQAPAFTLARLDNGEEVAFPHDFKGRAVALIFFSPG' A
#
# COMPACT_ATOMS: atom_id res chain seq x y z
N MET A 1 45.37 -24.72 21.33
CA MET A 1 44.47 -24.83 20.15
C MET A 1 42.99 -24.51 20.45
N GLY A 2 42.63 -23.88 21.58
CA GLY A 2 41.23 -23.57 21.93
C GLY A 2 40.74 -22.20 21.45
N PHE A 3 41.61 -21.16 21.52
CA PHE A 3 41.21 -19.77 21.30
C PHE A 3 40.72 -19.47 19.88
N ARG A 4 41.35 -20.08 18.86
CA ARG A 4 40.97 -19.93 17.45
C ARG A 4 39.58 -20.50 17.14
N ARG A 5 39.17 -21.56 17.85
CA ARG A 5 37.84 -22.18 17.67
C ARG A 5 36.75 -21.34 18.32
N VAL A 6 37.02 -20.75 19.48
CA VAL A 6 36.08 -19.85 20.18
C VAL A 6 35.81 -18.59 19.35
N VAL A 7 36.85 -17.97 18.78
CA VAL A 7 36.69 -16.79 17.92
C VAL A 7 35.89 -17.11 16.66
N ALA A 8 36.10 -18.27 16.05
CA ALA A 8 35.35 -18.69 14.87
C ALA A 8 33.87 -18.95 15.17
N VAL A 9 33.56 -19.60 16.31
CA VAL A 9 32.18 -19.86 16.74
C VAL A 9 31.45 -18.58 17.11
N CYS A 10 32.10 -17.66 17.84
CA CYS A 10 31.53 -16.35 18.16
C CYS A 10 31.31 -15.49 16.91
N GLY A 11 32.25 -15.49 15.96
CA GLY A 11 32.11 -14.76 14.70
C GLY A 11 30.95 -15.29 13.85
N LEU A 12 30.77 -16.61 13.78
CA LEU A 12 29.67 -17.24 13.05
C LEU A 12 28.30 -16.93 13.70
N LEU A 13 28.23 -16.95 15.03
CA LEU A 13 27.01 -16.62 15.79
C LEU A 13 26.59 -15.15 15.58
N LEU A 14 27.54 -14.22 15.54
CA LEU A 14 27.25 -12.81 15.28
C LEU A 14 26.74 -12.57 13.85
N LEU A 15 27.31 -13.27 12.86
CA LEU A 15 26.84 -13.23 11.47
C LEU A 15 25.43 -13.80 11.32
N LEU A 16 25.11 -14.87 12.05
CA LEU A 16 23.77 -15.45 12.07
C LEU A 16 22.74 -14.50 12.70
N ALA A 17 23.09 -13.80 13.78
CA ALA A 17 22.18 -12.87 14.45
C ALA A 17 21.84 -11.62 13.61
N ALA A 18 22.78 -11.14 12.79
CA ALA A 18 22.56 -10.00 11.91
C ALA A 18 21.62 -10.30 10.73
N GLY A 19 21.42 -11.58 10.37
CA GLY A 19 20.59 -11.99 9.24
C GLY A 19 19.07 -12.04 9.52
N ILE A 20 18.65 -11.97 10.79
CA ILE A 20 17.24 -12.22 11.18
C ILE A 20 16.48 -10.92 11.48
N GLY A 21 17.15 -9.76 11.48
CA GLY A 21 16.56 -8.45 11.80
C GLY A 21 15.78 -7.76 10.67
N GLY A 22 15.52 -8.44 9.56
CA GLY A 22 14.88 -7.88 8.38
C GLY A 22 13.38 -8.16 8.27
N CYS A 23 12.61 -8.04 9.36
CA CYS A 23 11.15 -8.04 9.24
C CYS A 23 10.70 -6.65 8.78
N GLY A 24 10.90 -6.38 7.49
CA GLY A 24 10.29 -5.22 6.83
C GLY A 24 8.78 -5.39 6.87
N THR A 25 8.13 -4.89 7.91
CA THR A 25 6.71 -4.56 7.85
C THR A 25 6.57 -3.53 6.74
N ARG A 26 6.22 -4.00 5.54
CA ARG A 26 5.58 -3.19 4.51
C ARG A 26 4.25 -2.76 5.10
N GLY A 27 4.28 -1.73 5.94
CA GLY A 27 3.11 -0.96 6.25
C GLY A 27 2.62 -0.41 4.92
N THR A 28 1.54 -0.99 4.41
CA THR A 28 0.68 -0.34 3.43
C THR A 28 0.07 0.87 4.14
N GLY A 29 0.88 1.91 4.32
CA GLY A 29 0.41 3.20 4.79
C GLY A 29 -0.53 3.73 3.72
N VAL A 30 -1.81 3.41 3.84
CA VAL A 30 -2.88 4.11 3.12
C VAL A 30 -2.82 5.53 3.67
N ARG A 31 -2.10 6.40 2.98
CA ARG A 31 -2.10 7.83 3.28
C ARG A 31 -3.53 8.29 3.06
N LYS A 32 -4.21 8.61 4.16
CA LYS A 32 -5.56 9.16 4.13
C LYS A 32 -5.45 10.59 3.62
N GLU A 33 -5.51 10.76 2.31
CA GLU A 33 -5.67 12.06 1.68
C GLU A 33 -7.15 12.45 1.83
N GLU A 34 -7.41 13.49 2.59
CA GLU A 34 -8.77 13.99 2.80
C GLU A 34 -9.24 14.74 1.56
N ALA A 35 -10.49 14.51 1.16
CA ALA A 35 -11.07 15.23 0.04
C ALA A 35 -11.31 16.70 0.43
N GLU A 36 -10.66 17.61 -0.29
CA GLU A 36 -10.84 19.05 -0.08
C GLU A 36 -12.11 19.57 -0.76
N VAL A 37 -13.00 20.21 0.00
CA VAL A 37 -14.22 20.82 -0.54
C VAL A 37 -13.88 22.00 -1.46
N GLY A 38 -14.51 22.06 -2.63
CA GLY A 38 -14.30 23.13 -3.62
C GLY A 38 -13.08 22.93 -4.53
N LYS A 39 -12.27 21.89 -4.30
CA LYS A 39 -11.24 21.45 -5.25
C LYS A 39 -11.84 20.52 -6.30
N GLN A 40 -11.15 20.40 -7.43
CA GLN A 40 -11.49 19.41 -8.43
C GLN A 40 -11.32 18.01 -7.84
N ALA A 41 -12.33 17.16 -8.01
CA ALA A 41 -12.26 15.78 -7.54
C ALA A 41 -11.18 14.99 -8.32
N PRO A 42 -10.46 14.06 -7.66
CA PRO A 42 -9.43 13.25 -8.32
C PRO A 42 -9.98 12.47 -9.51
N ALA A 43 -9.18 12.38 -10.58
CA ALA A 43 -9.55 11.61 -11.75
C ALA A 43 -9.25 10.11 -11.55
N PHE A 44 -10.17 9.25 -11.95
CA PHE A 44 -9.96 7.80 -11.97
C PHE A 44 -10.87 7.14 -13.00
N THR A 45 -10.49 5.92 -13.42
CA THR A 45 -11.28 5.07 -14.31
C THR A 45 -11.58 3.76 -13.61
N LEU A 46 -12.82 3.29 -13.67
CA LEU A 46 -13.26 2.01 -13.11
C LEU A 46 -14.18 1.30 -14.10
N ALA A 47 -14.21 -0.03 -14.04
CA ALA A 47 -15.21 -0.82 -14.73
C ALA A 47 -16.56 -0.71 -14.00
N ARG A 48 -17.65 -0.54 -14.74
CA ARG A 48 -19.00 -0.56 -14.17
C ARG A 48 -19.34 -1.94 -13.63
N LEU A 49 -20.08 -1.96 -12.52
CA LEU A 49 -20.47 -3.20 -11.85
C LEU A 49 -21.51 -4.01 -12.65
N ASP A 50 -22.34 -3.36 -13.46
CA ASP A 50 -23.44 -3.99 -14.19
C ASP A 50 -23.03 -4.64 -15.51
N ASN A 51 -22.11 -4.00 -16.25
CA ASN A 51 -21.73 -4.45 -17.60
C ASN A 51 -20.21 -4.49 -17.87
N GLY A 52 -19.38 -4.06 -16.92
CA GLY A 52 -17.92 -4.05 -17.06
C GLY A 52 -17.35 -2.95 -17.96
N GLU A 53 -18.18 -2.07 -18.55
CA GLU A 53 -17.69 -0.95 -19.36
C GLU A 53 -16.85 0.01 -18.53
N GLU A 54 -15.80 0.58 -19.12
CA GLU A 54 -15.00 1.60 -18.46
C GLU A 54 -15.78 2.91 -18.32
N VAL A 55 -15.69 3.53 -17.14
CA VAL A 55 -16.24 4.85 -16.85
C VAL A 55 -15.16 5.71 -16.21
N ALA A 56 -15.01 6.94 -16.73
CA ALA A 56 -14.03 7.92 -16.30
C ALA A 56 -14.66 9.01 -15.44
N PHE A 57 -14.27 9.08 -14.17
CA PHE A 57 -14.65 10.14 -13.25
C PHE A 57 -13.55 11.23 -13.19
N PRO A 58 -13.90 12.53 -13.10
CA PRO A 58 -15.25 13.10 -13.13
C PRO A 58 -15.77 13.39 -14.55
N HIS A 59 -15.02 13.07 -15.59
CA HIS A 59 -15.29 13.49 -16.98
C HIS A 59 -16.70 13.12 -17.45
N ASP A 60 -17.10 11.87 -17.28
CA ASP A 60 -18.38 11.34 -17.80
C ASP A 60 -19.59 11.82 -16.99
N PHE A 61 -19.36 12.49 -15.87
CA PHE A 61 -20.38 13.01 -14.96
C PHE A 61 -20.45 14.54 -14.93
N LYS A 62 -19.69 15.23 -15.79
CA LYS A 62 -19.73 16.70 -15.87
C LYS A 62 -21.14 17.23 -16.10
N GLY A 63 -21.46 18.34 -15.45
CA GLY A 63 -22.77 19.01 -15.54
C GLY A 63 -23.88 18.34 -14.72
N ARG A 64 -23.57 17.29 -13.95
CA ARG A 64 -24.51 16.60 -13.06
C ARG A 64 -24.03 16.68 -11.61
N ALA A 65 -24.96 16.86 -10.68
CA ALA A 65 -24.69 16.64 -9.27
C ALA A 65 -24.63 15.12 -9.01
N VAL A 66 -23.50 14.62 -8.52
CA VAL A 66 -23.24 13.18 -8.34
C VAL A 66 -22.69 12.92 -6.95
N ALA A 67 -23.21 11.89 -6.29
CA ALA A 67 -22.67 11.37 -5.04
C ALA A 67 -21.77 10.15 -5.33
N LEU A 68 -20.55 10.16 -4.80
CA LEU A 68 -19.60 9.05 -4.93
C LEU A 68 -19.53 8.29 -3.61
N ILE A 69 -19.85 6.99 -3.64
CA ILE A 69 -19.91 6.12 -2.47
C ILE A 69 -18.98 4.93 -2.71
N PHE A 70 -17.99 4.76 -1.83
CA PHE A 70 -17.12 3.59 -1.82
C PHE A 70 -17.62 2.60 -0.76
N PHE A 71 -17.80 1.34 -1.14
CA PHE A 71 -18.26 0.30 -0.22
C PHE A 71 -17.61 -1.05 -0.54
N SER A 72 -17.56 -1.93 0.46
CA SER A 72 -17.24 -3.35 0.31
C SER A 72 -18.35 -4.15 1.00
N PRO A 73 -18.95 -5.16 0.35
CA PRO A 73 -20.04 -5.94 0.92
C PRO A 73 -19.61 -6.85 2.10
N GLY A 74 -18.31 -7.07 2.31
CA GLY A 74 -17.76 -7.98 3.31
C GLY A 74 -16.97 -9.11 2.70
#